data_AF-A0A821IY82-F1
#
_entry.id   AF-A0A821IY82-F1
#
_cell.length_a   1.000
_cell.length_b   1.000
_cell.length_c   1.000
_cell.angle_alpha   90.00
_cell.angle_beta   90.00
_cell.angle_gamma   90.00
#
_symmetry.space_group_name_H-M   'P 1'
#
loop_
_entity.id
_entity.type
_entity.pdbx_description
1 polymer ?
#
loop_
_entity_poly.entity_id
_entity_poly.type
_entity_poly.pdbx_seq_one_letter_code
_entity_poly.pdbx_strand_id
1 'polypeptide(L)'
;MTDQQQKNNETADQMFHGVPLNDIPNLFQAPPTLKDMQDINDVGHTFMIKPFKYDPSNPNLEPEPIHGMGNYFDIWNDDHVHLPCSPFNVMVYSAEERAQFISIILSKMISLALDVGNICSQPPPLLRIGTHRSVTMSQRQAASLLACAFFCLFPHQFNDQISNQHQTYQSINFIHLFRSGSPWKLEKLKCILHYFRRICEDMPKGVLTFRRFALPDVWIPKWTESQKPLCKIHLRKDTTIEDMHGLLQVDFANEFIVRSLQGGGVMNEGIVQEEIRFTICTEMLVSVLICEVMLSNECIFLIGCEQYVTYAGYADTFKAKDNFIDKTPKDSWGRKLSHVVAMDAINYLNPLNQYTIESMSRELIKAYTCFRIPKSMENFMFGVATGKWGCGAFNGDAQLKGMSYQ
;
A
#
# COMPACT_ATOMS: atom_id res chain seq x y z
N MET A 1 37.92 -29.65 44.16
CA MET A 1 37.93 -29.86 42.69
C MET A 1 38.03 -31.34 42.45
N THR A 2 36.99 -32.05 42.05
CA THR A 2 35.64 -31.63 41.65
C THR A 2 34.78 -32.90 41.73
N ASP A 3 33.87 -33.08 42.68
CA ASP A 3 32.47 -32.59 42.71
C ASP A 3 31.70 -32.55 41.36
N GLN A 4 32.32 -32.96 40.25
CA GLN A 4 31.70 -32.99 38.91
C GLN A 4 31.55 -34.41 38.35
N GLN A 5 32.22 -35.43 38.92
CA GLN A 5 32.09 -36.81 38.42
C GLN A 5 31.02 -37.65 39.15
N GLN A 6 30.52 -37.20 40.30
CA GLN A 6 29.38 -37.84 40.99
C GLN A 6 28.06 -37.05 40.86
N LYS A 7 28.09 -35.83 40.30
CA LYS A 7 26.87 -35.04 40.01
C LYS A 7 26.30 -35.24 38.60
N ASN A 8 27.01 -35.90 37.71
CA ASN A 8 26.49 -36.21 36.37
C ASN A 8 25.68 -37.51 36.30
N ASN A 9 25.57 -38.26 37.40
CA ASN A 9 24.79 -39.50 37.48
C ASN A 9 23.42 -39.34 38.17
N GLU A 10 22.97 -38.11 38.48
CA GLU A 10 21.72 -37.88 39.21
C GLU A 10 20.69 -36.97 38.49
N THR A 11 20.88 -36.64 37.21
CA THR A 11 19.84 -35.89 36.46
C THR A 11 19.69 -36.38 35.03
N ALA A 12 19.10 -37.56 34.86
CA ALA A 12 18.47 -37.94 33.58
C ALA A 12 17.43 -39.06 33.69
N ASP A 13 17.39 -39.84 34.78
CA ASP A 13 16.47 -40.98 34.88
C ASP A 13 15.23 -40.67 35.71
N GLN A 14 14.35 -39.86 35.11
CA GLN A 14 12.88 -39.95 35.24
C GLN A 14 12.24 -38.88 34.34
N MET A 15 12.18 -39.13 33.03
CA MET A 15 11.41 -38.26 32.12
C MET A 15 10.55 -39.00 31.09
N PHE A 16 10.28 -40.29 31.29
CA PHE A 16 9.23 -40.95 30.52
C PHE A 16 8.73 -42.21 31.24
N HIS A 17 7.45 -42.53 31.04
CA HIS A 17 6.88 -43.86 31.28
C HIS A 17 6.54 -44.47 29.93
N GLY A 18 7.14 -45.62 29.60
CA GLY A 18 7.01 -46.27 28.29
C GLY A 18 8.35 -46.83 27.81
N VAL A 19 8.41 -47.22 26.54
CA VAL A 19 9.61 -47.79 25.90
C VAL A 19 10.62 -46.66 25.60
N PRO A 20 11.94 -46.83 25.88
CA PRO A 20 12.97 -45.84 25.56
C PRO A 20 12.92 -45.37 24.10
N LEU A 21 13.21 -44.08 23.84
CA LEU A 21 13.20 -43.50 22.49
C LEU A 21 14.09 -44.29 21.50
N ASN A 22 15.17 -44.90 21.99
CA ASN A 22 16.09 -45.73 21.21
C ASN A 22 15.48 -47.07 20.76
N ASP A 23 14.42 -47.53 21.42
CA ASP A 23 13.71 -48.78 21.14
C ASP A 23 12.46 -48.54 20.26
N ILE A 24 12.13 -47.27 19.96
CA ILE A 24 11.13 -46.93 18.95
C ILE A 24 11.79 -47.07 17.58
N PRO A 25 11.28 -47.93 16.67
CA PRO A 25 11.88 -48.09 15.35
C PRO A 25 11.92 -46.77 14.61
N ASN A 26 13.14 -46.28 14.38
CA ASN A 26 13.39 -45.05 13.64
C ASN A 26 13.26 -45.35 12.14
N LEU A 27 12.35 -44.64 11.47
CA LEU A 27 12.09 -44.73 10.03
C LEU A 27 13.36 -44.56 9.16
N PHE A 28 14.42 -43.96 9.72
CA PHE A 28 15.66 -43.60 9.04
C PHE A 28 16.87 -44.50 9.38
N GLN A 29 16.73 -45.49 10.26
CA GLN A 29 17.83 -46.45 10.50
C GLN A 29 18.03 -47.42 9.33
N ALA A 30 16.96 -47.69 8.57
CA ALA A 30 16.98 -48.42 7.31
C ALA A 30 15.89 -47.84 6.40
N PRO A 31 16.12 -46.68 5.75
CA PRO A 31 15.13 -46.11 4.85
C PRO A 31 14.82 -47.12 3.74
N PRO A 32 13.54 -47.25 3.33
CA PRO A 32 13.18 -48.16 2.26
C PRO A 32 13.94 -47.77 0.99
N THR A 33 14.43 -48.78 0.26
CA THR A 33 15.01 -48.56 -1.06
C THR A 33 13.90 -48.04 -1.98
N LEU A 34 13.93 -46.74 -2.29
CA LEU A 34 13.05 -46.16 -3.28
C LEU A 34 13.48 -46.64 -4.67
N LYS A 35 12.50 -46.80 -5.57
CA LYS A 35 12.81 -47.01 -6.99
C LYS A 35 13.55 -45.78 -7.52
N ASP A 36 14.47 -45.97 -8.46
CA ASP A 36 15.06 -44.84 -9.16
C ASP A 36 13.94 -44.06 -9.86
N MET A 37 14.03 -42.72 -9.87
CA MET A 37 12.97 -41.83 -10.38
C MET A 37 12.57 -42.17 -11.82
N GLN A 38 13.52 -42.64 -12.63
CA GLN A 38 13.32 -43.09 -14.01
C GLN A 38 12.43 -44.35 -14.13
N ASP A 39 12.30 -45.13 -13.05
CA ASP A 39 11.55 -46.39 -13.02
C ASP A 39 10.14 -46.21 -12.44
N ILE A 40 9.75 -44.97 -12.08
CA ILE A 40 8.42 -44.64 -11.56
C ILE A 40 7.50 -44.28 -12.73
N ASN A 41 6.74 -45.25 -13.21
CA ASN A 41 5.70 -45.09 -14.24
C ASN A 41 4.30 -44.98 -13.62
N ASP A 42 4.14 -44.14 -12.60
CA ASP A 42 2.84 -43.88 -11.97
C ASP A 42 2.13 -42.71 -12.67
N VAL A 43 0.96 -42.97 -13.26
CA VAL A 43 0.14 -41.96 -13.95
C VAL A 43 -0.33 -40.85 -13.00
N GLY A 44 -0.35 -41.12 -11.68
CA GLY A 44 -0.68 -40.12 -10.66
C GLY A 44 0.50 -39.27 -10.20
N HIS A 45 1.72 -39.51 -10.68
CA HIS A 45 2.93 -38.82 -10.22
C HIS A 45 3.50 -37.91 -11.33
N THR A 46 3.49 -36.60 -11.10
CA THR A 46 4.07 -35.61 -12.03
C THR A 46 5.48 -35.22 -11.59
N PHE A 47 6.47 -35.41 -12.47
CA PHE A 47 7.85 -34.97 -12.24
C PHE A 47 8.10 -33.61 -12.92
N MET A 48 8.54 -32.62 -12.13
CA MET A 48 8.88 -31.27 -12.62
C MET A 48 10.35 -31.14 -13.07
N ILE A 49 11.14 -32.18 -12.83
CA ILE A 49 12.57 -32.28 -13.14
C ILE A 49 12.82 -33.53 -13.96
N LYS A 50 13.91 -33.56 -14.73
CA LYS A 50 14.41 -34.80 -15.33
C LYS A 50 14.78 -35.79 -14.22
N PRO A 51 14.75 -37.12 -14.48
CA PRO A 51 15.21 -38.11 -13.51
C PRO A 51 16.56 -37.72 -12.93
N PHE A 52 16.58 -37.45 -11.63
CA PHE A 52 17.74 -36.96 -10.91
C PHE A 52 18.20 -37.99 -9.90
N LYS A 53 19.51 -38.24 -9.87
CA LYS A 53 20.17 -39.07 -8.88
C LYS A 53 21.15 -38.22 -8.11
N TYR A 54 20.89 -38.05 -6.81
CA TYR A 54 21.80 -37.32 -5.94
C TYR A 54 23.16 -38.02 -5.87
N ASP A 55 24.21 -37.26 -6.16
CA ASP A 55 25.60 -37.71 -6.03
C ASP A 55 26.23 -37.03 -4.80
N PRO A 56 26.51 -37.77 -3.71
CA PRO A 56 27.13 -37.21 -2.52
C PRO A 56 28.51 -36.58 -2.77
N SER A 57 29.19 -36.96 -3.85
CA SER A 57 30.48 -36.36 -4.25
C SER A 57 30.32 -35.01 -4.95
N ASN A 58 29.11 -34.67 -5.41
CA ASN A 58 28.76 -33.38 -5.99
C ASN A 58 27.45 -32.85 -5.38
N PRO A 59 27.47 -32.41 -4.11
CA PRO A 59 26.26 -32.00 -3.39
C PRO A 59 25.59 -30.73 -3.96
N ASN A 60 26.28 -29.99 -4.82
CA ASN A 60 25.78 -28.76 -5.44
C ASN A 60 25.18 -29.00 -6.84
N LEU A 61 25.13 -30.25 -7.32
CA LEU A 61 24.51 -30.57 -8.60
C LEU A 61 22.99 -30.36 -8.51
N GLU A 62 22.48 -29.36 -9.22
CA GLU A 62 21.04 -29.08 -9.25
C GLU A 62 20.30 -30.00 -10.23
N PRO A 63 19.12 -30.52 -9.87
CA PRO A 63 18.26 -31.24 -10.79
C PRO A 63 17.79 -30.34 -11.96
N GLU A 64 17.94 -30.81 -13.18
CA GLU A 64 17.46 -30.06 -14.35
C GLU A 64 15.93 -30.06 -14.46
N PRO A 65 15.29 -28.94 -14.84
CA PRO A 65 13.87 -28.91 -15.16
C PRO A 65 13.50 -29.91 -16.27
N ILE A 66 12.27 -30.45 -16.23
CA ILE A 66 11.83 -31.52 -17.15
C ILE A 66 11.94 -31.13 -18.64
N HIS A 67 11.72 -29.86 -18.98
CA HIS A 67 11.86 -29.33 -20.35
C HIS A 67 13.24 -28.71 -20.63
N GLY A 68 14.14 -28.71 -19.66
CA GLY A 68 15.44 -28.03 -19.72
C GLY A 68 15.36 -26.55 -19.33
N MET A 69 16.48 -26.01 -18.86
CA MET A 69 16.57 -24.59 -18.50
C MET A 69 16.31 -23.68 -19.70
N GLY A 70 15.45 -22.67 -19.52
CA GLY A 70 15.09 -21.70 -20.56
C GLY A 70 13.97 -22.15 -21.51
N ASN A 71 13.54 -23.41 -21.47
CA ASN A 71 12.48 -23.96 -22.33
C ASN A 71 11.15 -24.02 -21.57
N TYR A 72 10.58 -22.85 -21.29
CA TYR A 72 9.29 -22.76 -20.61
C TYR A 72 8.17 -23.41 -21.45
N PHE A 73 7.40 -24.30 -20.83
CA PHE A 73 6.20 -24.93 -21.40
C PHE A 73 4.99 -24.50 -20.58
N ASP A 74 4.00 -23.90 -21.24
CA ASP A 74 2.84 -23.30 -20.59
C ASP A 74 1.59 -24.18 -20.75
N ILE A 75 0.82 -24.29 -19.66
CA ILE A 75 -0.53 -24.88 -19.66
C ILE A 75 -1.42 -23.95 -18.82
N TRP A 76 -2.50 -23.45 -19.41
CA TRP A 76 -3.44 -22.54 -18.75
C TRP A 76 -4.86 -23.14 -18.76
N ASN A 77 -5.16 -23.98 -17.79
CA ASN A 77 -6.48 -24.61 -17.58
C ASN A 77 -6.76 -24.79 -16.07
N ASP A 78 -7.93 -25.31 -15.71
CA ASP A 78 -8.34 -25.43 -14.30
C ASP A 78 -7.59 -26.53 -13.51
N ASP A 79 -6.87 -27.41 -14.22
CA ASP A 79 -6.15 -28.55 -13.65
C ASP A 79 -4.67 -28.26 -13.38
N HIS A 80 -4.16 -27.08 -13.78
CA HIS A 80 -2.75 -26.71 -13.67
C HIS A 80 -2.58 -25.34 -12.98
N VAL A 81 -1.43 -25.16 -12.34
CA VAL A 81 -1.07 -23.86 -11.75
C VAL A 81 -0.90 -22.82 -12.86
N HIS A 82 -1.66 -21.74 -12.77
CA HIS A 82 -1.53 -20.58 -13.64
C HIS A 82 -0.25 -19.82 -13.31
N LEU A 83 0.81 -20.08 -14.07
CA LEU A 83 2.11 -19.46 -13.85
C LEU A 83 2.10 -18.00 -14.33
N PRO A 84 2.70 -17.05 -13.57
CA PRO A 84 2.64 -15.63 -13.91
C PRO A 84 3.26 -15.27 -15.27
N CYS A 85 4.18 -16.10 -15.77
CA CYS A 85 4.83 -15.94 -17.06
C CYS A 85 4.04 -16.50 -18.26
N SER A 86 2.85 -17.07 -18.01
CA SER A 86 1.97 -17.52 -19.09
C SER A 86 1.58 -16.37 -20.02
N PRO A 87 1.58 -16.58 -21.35
CA PRO A 87 1.05 -15.61 -22.30
C PRO A 87 -0.46 -15.38 -22.16
N PHE A 88 -1.19 -16.28 -21.47
CA PHE A 88 -2.62 -16.13 -21.17
C PHE A 88 -2.88 -15.31 -19.91
N ASN A 89 -1.84 -14.98 -19.14
CA ASN A 89 -1.97 -14.06 -18.02
C ASN A 89 -2.34 -12.66 -18.54
N VAL A 90 -3.36 -12.04 -17.93
CA VAL A 90 -4.05 -10.81 -18.39
C VAL A 90 -3.16 -9.55 -18.41
N MET A 91 -1.93 -9.66 -17.92
CA MET A 91 -0.90 -8.64 -18.05
C MET A 91 -0.36 -8.64 -19.49
N VAL A 92 -1.04 -7.95 -20.39
CA VAL A 92 -0.59 -7.74 -21.77
C VAL A 92 0.61 -6.79 -21.78
N TYR A 93 1.78 -7.36 -21.51
CA TYR A 93 3.07 -6.80 -21.85
C TYR A 93 3.58 -7.51 -23.11
N SER A 94 4.29 -6.80 -23.98
CA SER A 94 5.06 -7.46 -25.03
C SER A 94 6.08 -8.43 -24.41
N ALA A 95 6.60 -9.38 -25.19
CA ALA A 95 7.64 -10.29 -24.68
C ALA A 95 8.87 -9.52 -24.18
N GLU A 96 9.21 -8.42 -24.85
CA GLU A 96 10.28 -7.50 -24.49
C GLU A 96 10.00 -6.78 -23.17
N GLU A 97 8.78 -6.26 -22.99
CA GLU A 97 8.38 -5.58 -21.75
C GLU A 97 8.39 -6.52 -20.54
N ARG A 98 7.95 -7.78 -20.72
CA ARG A 98 8.06 -8.82 -19.68
C ARG A 98 9.51 -9.12 -19.33
N ALA A 99 10.36 -9.29 -20.34
CA ALA A 99 11.78 -9.55 -20.13
C ALA A 99 12.46 -8.37 -19.41
N GLN A 100 12.15 -7.12 -19.78
CA GLN A 100 12.66 -5.92 -19.12
C GLN A 100 12.19 -5.83 -17.67
N PHE A 101 10.91 -6.12 -17.41
CA PHE A 101 10.37 -6.14 -16.05
C PHE A 101 11.10 -7.16 -15.17
N ILE A 102 11.18 -8.42 -15.61
CA ILE A 102 11.79 -9.50 -14.83
C ILE A 102 13.29 -9.26 -14.61
N SER A 103 14.03 -8.89 -15.66
CA SER A 103 15.49 -8.80 -15.60
C SER A 103 16.01 -7.53 -14.92
N ILE A 104 15.26 -6.42 -14.96
CA ILE A 104 15.74 -5.12 -14.47
C ILE A 104 14.88 -4.61 -13.32
N ILE A 105 13.58 -4.44 -13.56
CA ILE A 105 12.69 -3.74 -12.62
C ILE A 105 12.52 -4.59 -11.36
N LEU A 106 12.16 -5.87 -11.52
CA LEU A 106 11.94 -6.80 -10.43
C LEU A 106 13.21 -6.98 -9.58
N SER A 107 14.37 -7.19 -10.20
CA SER A 107 15.64 -7.31 -9.48
C SER A 107 15.99 -6.07 -8.66
N LYS A 108 15.76 -4.87 -9.20
CA LYS A 108 15.98 -3.61 -8.46
C LYS A 108 14.97 -3.40 -7.34
N MET A 109 13.70 -3.77 -7.55
CA MET A 109 12.69 -3.78 -6.48
C MET A 109 13.07 -4.72 -5.34
N ILE A 110 13.54 -5.94 -5.67
CA ILE A 110 14.03 -6.91 -4.68
C ILE A 110 15.21 -6.31 -3.91
N SER A 111 16.17 -5.69 -4.60
CA SER A 111 17.29 -5.02 -3.93
C SER A 111 16.84 -3.91 -2.99
N LEU A 112 15.87 -3.07 -3.38
CA LEU A 112 15.29 -2.05 -2.51
C LEU A 112 14.62 -2.64 -1.27
N ALA A 113 13.90 -3.76 -1.41
CA ALA A 113 13.22 -4.42 -0.30
C ALA A 113 14.19 -5.12 0.66
N LEU A 114 15.21 -5.81 0.13
CA LEU A 114 16.24 -6.48 0.93
C LEU A 114 17.14 -5.48 1.68
N ASP A 115 17.40 -4.30 1.10
CA ASP A 115 18.24 -3.24 1.69
C ASP A 115 17.45 -2.27 2.59
N VAL A 116 16.17 -2.56 2.89
CA VAL A 116 15.30 -1.66 3.67
C VAL A 116 15.89 -1.29 5.03
N GLY A 117 16.61 -2.21 5.69
CA GLY A 117 17.25 -1.93 6.98
C GLY A 117 18.36 -0.88 6.92
N ASN A 118 19.06 -0.78 5.79
CA ASN A 118 20.10 0.24 5.59
C ASN A 118 19.50 1.54 5.04
N ILE A 119 18.53 1.46 4.13
CA ILE A 119 17.86 2.62 3.52
C ILE A 119 16.99 3.35 4.57
N CYS A 120 16.22 2.59 5.33
CA CYS A 120 15.37 3.05 6.43
C CYS A 120 16.05 2.70 7.76
N SER A 121 17.25 3.23 7.97
CA SER A 121 18.08 2.99 9.17
C SER A 121 17.38 3.34 10.50
N GLN A 122 16.28 4.09 10.43
CA GLN A 122 15.33 4.28 11.51
C GLN A 122 13.93 3.90 11.02
N PRO A 123 13.20 3.04 11.74
CA PRO A 123 11.79 2.76 11.44
C PRO A 123 10.95 4.05 11.49
N PRO A 124 10.12 4.34 10.46
CA PRO A 124 9.21 5.48 10.50
C PRO A 124 8.24 5.36 11.69
N PRO A 125 8.08 6.41 12.52
CA PRO A 125 7.13 6.36 13.63
C PRO A 125 5.69 6.43 13.10
N LEU A 126 4.77 5.76 13.81
CA LEU A 126 3.35 5.83 13.51
C LEU A 126 2.76 7.21 13.88
N LEU A 127 1.92 7.72 12.99
CA LEU A 127 1.12 8.92 13.15
C LEU A 127 -0.24 8.55 13.76
N ARG A 128 -0.22 8.33 15.09
CA ARG A 128 -1.36 7.86 15.88
C ARG A 128 -2.46 8.91 16.10
N ILE A 129 -3.67 8.45 16.38
CA ILE A 129 -4.83 9.27 16.78
C ILE A 129 -4.45 10.25 17.91
N GLY A 130 -4.94 11.48 17.80
CA GLY A 130 -4.75 12.56 18.76
C GLY A 130 -3.36 13.21 18.71
N THR A 131 -2.46 12.76 17.83
CA THR A 131 -1.11 13.30 17.74
C THR A 131 -0.98 14.41 16.70
N HIS A 132 -0.18 15.43 17.02
CA HIS A 132 0.31 16.40 16.04
C HIS A 132 1.77 16.10 15.71
N ARG A 133 1.99 15.31 14.65
CA ARG A 133 3.32 14.82 14.28
C ARG A 133 3.53 14.83 12.78
N SER A 134 4.80 14.91 12.37
CA SER A 134 5.23 14.77 10.98
C SER A 134 6.30 13.71 10.87
N VAL A 135 6.28 12.97 9.77
CA VAL A 135 7.36 12.10 9.31
C VAL A 135 7.86 12.65 7.98
N THR A 136 9.15 12.90 7.87
CA THR A 136 9.79 13.35 6.62
C THR A 136 10.79 12.30 6.20
N MET A 137 10.76 11.91 4.93
CA MET A 137 11.61 10.86 4.37
C MET A 137 12.00 11.17 2.93
N SER A 138 13.07 10.56 2.44
CA SER A 138 13.44 10.65 1.03
C SER A 138 12.51 9.81 0.15
N GLN A 139 12.43 10.15 -1.14
CA GLN A 139 11.72 9.32 -2.12
C GLN A 139 12.31 7.89 -2.21
N ARG A 140 13.63 7.73 -2.00
CA ARG A 140 14.29 6.42 -1.93
C ARG A 140 13.80 5.56 -0.75
N GLN A 141 13.55 6.17 0.41
CA GLN A 141 12.98 5.47 1.56
C GLN A 141 11.54 5.03 1.28
N ALA A 142 10.72 5.93 0.72
CA ALA A 142 9.36 5.59 0.29
C ALA A 142 9.36 4.44 -0.72
N ALA A 143 10.24 4.48 -1.72
CA ALA A 143 10.41 3.43 -2.72
C ALA A 143 10.74 2.06 -2.10
N SER A 144 11.64 2.02 -1.13
CA SER A 144 12.01 0.79 -0.41
C SER A 144 10.83 0.22 0.39
N LEU A 145 10.09 1.08 1.11
CA LEU A 145 8.89 0.67 1.85
C LEU A 145 7.79 0.16 0.90
N LEU A 146 7.59 0.81 -0.24
CA LEU A 146 6.61 0.37 -1.25
C LEU A 146 7.03 -0.93 -1.94
N ALA A 147 8.34 -1.16 -2.16
CA ALA A 147 8.83 -2.45 -2.64
C ALA A 147 8.51 -3.56 -1.62
N CYS A 148 8.72 -3.32 -0.33
CA CYS A 148 8.28 -4.25 0.72
C CYS A 148 6.77 -4.51 0.69
N ALA A 149 5.95 -3.48 0.48
CA ALA A 149 4.49 -3.64 0.37
C ALA A 149 4.08 -4.43 -0.89
N PHE A 150 4.75 -4.19 -2.02
CA PHE A 150 4.54 -4.93 -3.26
C PHE A 150 4.81 -6.43 -3.08
N PHE A 151 5.90 -6.79 -2.40
CA PHE A 151 6.23 -8.17 -2.05
C PHE A 151 5.50 -8.70 -0.81
N CYS A 152 4.58 -7.91 -0.25
CA CYS A 152 3.76 -8.28 0.91
C CYS A 152 4.57 -8.65 2.17
N LEU A 153 5.67 -7.93 2.43
CA LEU A 153 6.62 -8.26 3.50
C LEU A 153 6.29 -7.67 4.87
N PHE A 154 5.28 -6.78 4.98
CA PHE A 154 4.92 -6.22 6.28
C PHE A 154 4.13 -7.25 7.13
N PRO A 155 4.64 -7.62 8.32
CA PRO A 155 3.98 -8.60 9.19
C PRO A 155 2.73 -8.01 9.87
N HIS A 156 1.82 -8.88 10.30
CA HIS A 156 0.64 -8.55 11.13
C HIS A 156 -0.45 -7.67 10.49
N GLN A 157 -0.64 -7.74 9.19
CA GLN A 157 -1.78 -7.10 8.51
C GLN A 157 -2.93 -8.07 8.15
N PHE A 158 -2.75 -9.38 8.42
CA PHE A 158 -3.72 -10.46 8.20
C PHE A 158 -4.00 -11.21 9.51
N ASN A 159 -4.56 -10.54 10.51
CA ASN A 159 -5.20 -11.22 11.63
C ASN A 159 -6.71 -11.08 11.49
N ASP A 160 -7.30 -11.74 10.49
CA ASP A 160 -8.75 -11.85 10.31
C ASP A 160 -9.46 -12.49 11.53
N GLN A 161 -8.69 -13.05 12.47
CA GLN A 161 -9.20 -13.75 13.66
C GLN A 161 -9.21 -12.90 14.95
N ILE A 162 -8.59 -11.72 14.98
CA ILE A 162 -8.74 -10.79 16.12
C ILE A 162 -9.86 -9.81 15.75
N SER A 163 -11.04 -10.07 16.30
CA SER A 163 -12.27 -9.26 16.23
C SER A 163 -12.14 -7.91 15.50
N ASN A 164 -12.84 -7.79 14.37
CA ASN A 164 -13.00 -6.61 13.49
C ASN A 164 -13.36 -5.26 14.16
N GLN A 165 -13.42 -5.17 15.49
CA GLN A 165 -13.85 -3.99 16.25
C GLN A 165 -12.70 -3.06 16.68
N HIS A 166 -11.43 -3.46 16.52
CA HIS A 166 -10.28 -2.67 17.03
C HIS A 166 -9.16 -2.42 16.01
N GLN A 167 -9.38 -2.69 14.72
CA GLN A 167 -8.37 -2.40 13.69
C GLN A 167 -8.36 -0.90 13.36
N THR A 168 -7.29 -0.21 13.75
CA THR A 168 -7.11 1.23 13.53
C THR A 168 -6.17 1.58 12.36
N TYR A 169 -5.58 0.56 11.72
CA TYR A 169 -4.70 0.67 10.54
C TYR A 169 -5.16 -0.25 9.42
N GLN A 170 -4.89 0.13 8.17
CA GLN A 170 -5.10 -0.73 7.01
C GLN A 170 -3.87 -1.59 6.67
N SER A 171 -4.10 -2.62 5.86
CA SER A 171 -3.04 -3.35 5.19
C SER A 171 -2.50 -2.53 4.02
N ILE A 172 -1.18 -2.28 4.01
CA ILE A 172 -0.49 -1.70 2.85
C ILE A 172 -0.11 -2.79 1.83
N ASN A 173 -0.03 -4.06 2.23
CA ASN A 173 0.45 -5.14 1.36
C ASN A 173 -0.44 -5.30 0.11
N PHE A 174 0.19 -5.53 -1.05
CA PHE A 174 -0.48 -5.44 -2.35
C PHE A 174 -1.27 -6.72 -2.71
N ILE A 175 -1.42 -7.68 -1.80
CA ILE A 175 -2.07 -8.97 -2.07
C ILE A 175 -3.47 -8.82 -2.67
N HIS A 176 -4.23 -7.81 -2.23
CA HIS A 176 -5.59 -7.57 -2.72
C HIS A 176 -5.62 -7.00 -4.14
N LEU A 177 -4.54 -6.33 -4.56
CA LEU A 177 -4.37 -5.82 -5.91
C LEU A 177 -4.14 -6.97 -6.89
N PHE A 178 -3.51 -8.05 -6.41
CA PHE A 178 -3.18 -9.23 -7.21
C PHE A 178 -4.32 -10.28 -7.26
N ARG A 179 -5.30 -10.21 -6.35
CA ARG A 179 -6.32 -11.25 -6.15
C ARG A 179 -7.53 -11.21 -7.09
N SER A 180 -7.72 -10.19 -7.94
CA SER A 180 -8.84 -10.16 -8.91
C SER A 180 -8.45 -9.55 -10.26
N GLY A 181 -9.12 -10.01 -11.32
CA GLY A 181 -8.91 -9.55 -12.70
C GLY A 181 -9.79 -8.37 -13.12
N SER A 182 -10.27 -7.54 -12.18
CA SER A 182 -11.10 -6.39 -12.56
C SER A 182 -10.30 -5.41 -13.42
N PRO A 183 -10.87 -4.88 -14.52
CA PRO A 183 -10.11 -4.06 -15.47
C PRO A 183 -9.43 -2.85 -14.83
N TRP A 184 -10.08 -2.19 -13.86
CA TRP A 184 -9.49 -1.03 -13.17
C TRP A 184 -8.34 -1.40 -12.23
N LYS A 185 -8.32 -2.60 -11.62
CA LYS A 185 -7.15 -3.05 -10.84
C LYS A 185 -5.92 -3.25 -11.72
N LEU A 186 -6.12 -3.76 -12.94
CA LEU A 186 -5.06 -3.84 -13.93
C LEU A 186 -4.50 -2.45 -14.27
N GLU A 187 -5.36 -1.46 -14.44
CA GLU A 187 -4.95 -0.07 -14.70
C GLU A 187 -4.20 0.54 -13.50
N LYS A 188 -4.60 0.23 -12.27
CA LYS A 188 -3.83 0.62 -11.07
C LYS A 188 -2.45 -0.03 -11.04
N LEU A 189 -2.39 -1.32 -11.34
CA LEU A 189 -1.14 -2.07 -11.37
C LEU A 189 -0.20 -1.50 -12.44
N LYS A 190 -0.70 -1.12 -13.62
CA LYS A 190 0.09 -0.41 -14.65
C LYS A 190 0.73 0.87 -14.10
N CYS A 191 -0.02 1.69 -13.36
CA CYS A 191 0.52 2.90 -12.76
C CYS A 191 1.62 2.61 -11.73
N ILE A 192 1.39 1.64 -10.84
CA ILE A 192 2.35 1.21 -9.81
C ILE A 192 3.63 0.65 -10.44
N LEU A 193 3.50 -0.21 -11.45
CA LEU A 193 4.64 -0.77 -12.18
C LEU A 193 5.38 0.31 -12.95
N HIS A 194 4.68 1.30 -13.50
CA HIS A 194 5.30 2.47 -14.12
C HIS A 194 6.10 3.31 -13.12
N TYR A 195 5.58 3.51 -11.90
CA TYR A 195 6.33 4.11 -10.80
C TYR A 195 7.63 3.34 -10.53
N PHE A 196 7.55 2.03 -10.32
CA PHE A 196 8.74 1.20 -10.06
C PHE A 196 9.73 1.23 -11.23
N ARG A 197 9.25 1.20 -12.47
CA ARG A 197 10.10 1.37 -13.66
C ARG A 197 10.90 2.67 -13.58
N ARG A 198 10.21 3.80 -13.39
CA ARG A 198 10.80 5.14 -13.31
C ARG A 198 11.88 5.24 -12.24
N ILE A 199 11.58 4.82 -11.01
CA ILE A 199 12.54 4.94 -9.90
C ILE A 199 13.70 3.95 -10.01
N CYS A 200 13.51 2.82 -10.69
CA CYS A 200 14.57 1.84 -10.93
C CYS A 200 15.50 2.30 -12.05
N GLU A 201 15.01 3.06 -13.03
CA GLU A 201 15.81 3.69 -14.08
C GLU A 201 16.61 4.89 -13.53
N ASP A 202 15.93 5.83 -12.87
CA ASP A 202 16.54 7.01 -12.23
C ASP A 202 15.87 7.29 -10.89
N MET A 203 16.57 6.99 -9.80
CA MET A 203 16.04 7.15 -8.44
C MET A 203 15.90 8.64 -8.10
N PRO A 204 14.68 9.14 -7.84
CA PRO A 204 14.47 10.54 -7.55
C PRO A 204 15.08 10.93 -6.19
N LYS A 205 15.63 12.15 -6.14
CA LYS A 205 16.39 12.68 -4.98
C LYS A 205 15.62 13.70 -4.15
N GLY A 206 14.29 13.70 -4.23
CA GLY A 206 13.44 14.60 -3.44
C GLY A 206 13.10 14.04 -2.06
N VAL A 207 12.27 14.83 -1.37
CA VAL A 207 11.83 14.60 0.00
C VAL A 207 10.30 14.65 0.07
N LEU A 208 9.72 13.87 0.98
CA LEU A 208 8.29 13.76 1.24
C LEU A 208 8.03 14.05 2.71
N THR A 209 6.92 14.72 3.03
CA THR A 209 6.45 14.89 4.42
C THR A 209 5.00 14.42 4.55
N PHE A 210 4.77 13.50 5.50
CA PHE A 210 3.46 13.07 5.95
C PHE A 210 3.19 13.72 7.31
N ARG A 211 2.06 14.39 7.49
CA ARG A 211 1.75 15.11 8.73
C ARG A 211 0.34 14.85 9.18
N ARG A 212 0.19 14.38 10.42
CA ARG A 212 -1.09 14.36 11.12
C ARG A 212 -1.29 15.65 11.90
N PHE A 213 -2.47 16.22 11.77
CA PHE A 213 -2.91 17.35 12.59
C PHE A 213 -4.22 17.00 13.27
N ALA A 214 -4.26 17.15 14.59
CA ALA A 214 -5.46 17.05 15.40
C ALA A 214 -5.79 18.46 15.92
N LEU A 215 -6.97 18.96 15.56
CA LEU A 215 -7.46 20.26 16.01
C LEU A 215 -7.87 20.16 17.48
N PRO A 216 -7.24 20.93 18.39
CA PRO A 216 -7.67 20.99 19.77
C PRO A 216 -9.09 21.55 19.88
N ASP A 217 -9.92 21.02 20.78
CA ASP A 217 -11.31 21.47 20.96
C ASP A 217 -11.43 22.97 21.24
N VAL A 218 -10.47 23.52 22.00
CA VAL A 218 -10.37 24.95 22.29
C VAL A 218 -10.19 25.84 21.06
N TRP A 219 -9.82 25.27 19.91
CA TRP A 219 -9.66 25.98 18.64
C TRP A 219 -10.85 25.78 17.69
N ILE A 220 -11.82 24.93 18.04
CA ILE A 220 -13.05 24.79 17.28
C ILE A 220 -13.83 26.10 17.36
N PRO A 221 -14.12 26.77 16.24
CA PRO A 221 -14.88 28.00 16.25
C PRO A 221 -16.30 27.76 16.75
N LYS A 222 -16.83 28.73 17.50
CA LYS A 222 -18.26 28.81 17.73
C LYS A 222 -18.93 29.39 16.49
N TRP A 223 -19.41 28.52 15.62
CA TRP A 223 -19.91 28.89 14.28
C TRP A 223 -20.96 30.01 14.30
N THR A 224 -21.90 29.95 15.25
CA THR A 224 -22.98 30.93 15.43
C THR A 224 -22.51 32.31 15.90
N GLU A 225 -21.31 32.41 16.48
CA GLU A 225 -20.72 33.67 16.96
C GLU A 225 -19.73 34.26 15.94
N SER A 226 -19.43 33.55 14.84
CA SER A 226 -18.45 34.00 13.84
C SER A 226 -18.95 35.21 13.05
N GLN A 227 -18.12 36.26 12.98
CA GLN A 227 -18.35 37.47 12.17
C GLN A 227 -17.38 37.55 10.99
N LYS A 228 -16.65 36.47 10.69
CA LYS A 228 -15.70 36.46 9.57
C LYS A 228 -16.46 36.51 8.24
N PRO A 229 -16.01 37.32 7.25
CA PRO A 229 -16.61 37.32 5.93
C PRO A 229 -16.33 35.99 5.22
N LEU A 230 -17.25 35.60 4.33
CA LEU A 230 -17.07 34.45 3.44
C LEU A 230 -15.85 34.65 2.52
N CYS A 231 -15.20 33.56 2.16
CA CYS A 231 -14.03 33.58 1.29
C CYS A 231 -14.40 33.83 -0.19
N LYS A 232 -13.40 34.16 -1.02
CA LYS A 232 -13.57 34.29 -2.47
C LYS A 232 -13.66 32.89 -3.10
N ILE A 233 -14.58 32.71 -4.05
CA ILE A 233 -14.78 31.44 -4.75
C ILE A 233 -14.46 31.60 -6.24
N HIS A 234 -13.78 30.60 -6.80
CA HIS A 234 -13.58 30.43 -8.23
C HIS A 234 -14.12 29.05 -8.64
N LEU A 235 -15.06 29.02 -9.59
CA LEU A 235 -15.70 27.79 -10.07
C LEU A 235 -15.23 27.46 -11.49
N ARG A 236 -14.72 26.24 -11.68
CA ARG A 236 -14.39 25.67 -12.98
C ARG A 236 -14.99 24.27 -13.13
N LYS A 237 -15.34 23.90 -14.36
CA LYS A 237 -15.95 22.60 -14.70
C LYS A 237 -15.06 21.73 -15.59
N ASP A 238 -14.00 22.31 -16.13
CA ASP A 238 -13.14 21.81 -17.20
C ASP A 238 -11.74 21.44 -16.71
N THR A 239 -11.59 21.18 -15.40
CA THR A 239 -10.29 20.89 -14.78
C THR A 239 -10.49 19.98 -13.58
N THR A 240 -9.43 19.28 -13.18
CA THR A 240 -9.41 18.45 -11.97
C THR A 240 -8.67 19.16 -10.82
N ILE A 241 -8.72 18.58 -9.63
CA ILE A 241 -8.07 19.15 -8.44
C ILE A 241 -6.55 19.09 -8.59
N GLU A 242 -6.02 18.00 -9.12
CA GLU A 242 -4.59 17.80 -9.31
C GLU A 242 -3.95 18.73 -10.34
N ASP A 243 -4.71 19.23 -11.30
CA ASP A 243 -4.29 20.26 -12.27
C ASP A 243 -4.09 21.64 -11.61
N MET A 244 -4.66 21.87 -10.42
CA MET A 244 -4.58 23.14 -9.71
C MET A 244 -3.27 23.23 -8.91
N HIS A 245 -2.17 23.42 -9.63
CA HIS A 245 -0.84 23.55 -9.04
C HIS A 245 -0.73 24.78 -8.12
N GLY A 246 0.03 24.64 -7.03
CA GLY A 246 0.28 25.72 -6.07
C GLY A 246 -0.85 26.00 -5.07
N LEU A 247 -1.98 25.29 -5.19
CA LEU A 247 -3.08 25.34 -4.21
C LEU A 247 -2.98 24.15 -3.24
N LEU A 248 -3.64 24.25 -2.08
CA LEU A 248 -3.88 23.09 -1.23
C LEU A 248 -4.94 22.22 -1.90
N GLN A 249 -4.56 21.01 -2.30
CA GLN A 249 -5.41 20.08 -3.03
C GLN A 249 -6.12 19.15 -2.06
N VAL A 250 -7.45 19.08 -2.14
CA VAL A 250 -8.25 18.22 -1.27
C VAL A 250 -8.34 16.82 -1.87
N ASP A 251 -7.98 15.84 -1.05
CA ASP A 251 -8.26 14.44 -1.27
C ASP A 251 -9.55 14.06 -0.53
N PHE A 252 -10.54 13.55 -1.26
CA PHE A 252 -11.85 13.16 -0.73
C PHE A 252 -11.75 11.78 -0.09
N ALA A 253 -11.07 11.78 1.06
CA ALA A 253 -10.60 10.58 1.70
C ALA A 253 -11.71 9.75 2.37
N ASN A 254 -11.35 8.53 2.74
CA ASN A 254 -11.98 7.81 3.84
C ASN A 254 -11.25 8.11 5.17
N GLU A 255 -11.92 7.91 6.32
CA GLU A 255 -11.32 8.10 7.64
C GLU A 255 -10.07 7.24 7.84
N PHE A 256 -10.07 6.03 7.27
CA PHE A 256 -8.83 5.32 7.01
C PHE A 256 -8.38 5.72 5.62
N ILE A 257 -7.24 6.41 5.52
CA ILE A 257 -6.73 6.89 4.24
C ILE A 257 -6.71 5.74 3.24
N VAL A 258 -7.30 5.97 2.07
CA VAL A 258 -7.39 5.00 0.99
C VAL A 258 -8.24 3.78 1.35
N ARG A 259 -9.40 3.90 2.02
CA ARG A 259 -10.38 2.79 2.17
C ARG A 259 -11.55 2.96 1.22
N SER A 260 -11.86 1.94 0.42
CA SER A 260 -13.17 1.86 -0.23
C SER A 260 -14.26 1.52 0.77
N LEU A 261 -15.47 2.03 0.49
CA LEU A 261 -16.69 1.77 1.24
C LEU A 261 -17.09 0.29 1.30
N GLN A 262 -16.67 -0.51 0.31
CA GLN A 262 -16.92 -1.96 0.27
C GLN A 262 -15.90 -2.76 1.10
N GLY A 263 -14.95 -2.09 1.75
CA GLY A 263 -13.79 -2.70 2.40
C GLY A 263 -12.60 -2.83 1.44
N GLY A 264 -11.40 -2.48 1.93
CA GLY A 264 -10.16 -2.47 1.14
C GLY A 264 -10.02 -1.23 0.24
N GLY A 265 -8.78 -0.81 -0.03
CA GLY A 265 -8.45 0.52 -0.57
C GLY A 265 -8.16 0.65 -2.06
N VAL A 266 -7.19 1.51 -2.42
CA VAL A 266 -6.44 1.44 -3.71
C VAL A 266 -6.05 0.00 -4.00
N MET A 267 -5.65 -0.75 -2.96
CA MET A 267 -5.28 -2.15 -3.06
C MET A 267 -6.47 -3.08 -3.37
N ASN A 268 -7.73 -2.60 -3.33
CA ASN A 268 -8.93 -3.39 -3.62
C ASN A 268 -9.73 -2.78 -4.78
N GLU A 269 -11.06 -2.76 -4.71
CA GLU A 269 -11.92 -2.38 -5.85
C GLU A 269 -12.15 -0.86 -6.00
N GLY A 270 -11.79 -0.03 -5.01
CA GLY A 270 -12.07 1.41 -5.05
C GLY A 270 -11.29 2.13 -6.17
N ILE A 271 -11.96 2.87 -7.05
CA ILE A 271 -11.31 3.61 -8.15
C ILE A 271 -11.96 4.98 -8.37
N VAL A 272 -12.20 5.71 -7.29
CA VAL A 272 -12.73 7.08 -7.33
C VAL A 272 -11.59 8.09 -7.11
N GLN A 273 -11.91 9.33 -6.72
CA GLN A 273 -10.94 10.41 -6.69
C GLN A 273 -9.70 10.11 -5.81
N GLU A 274 -9.89 9.58 -4.59
CA GLU A 274 -8.80 9.22 -3.68
C GLU A 274 -7.92 8.13 -4.30
N GLU A 275 -8.48 7.02 -4.76
CA GLU A 275 -7.67 5.92 -5.26
C GLU A 275 -6.95 6.25 -6.56
N ILE A 276 -7.57 7.02 -7.45
CA ILE A 276 -6.90 7.52 -8.66
C ILE A 276 -5.69 8.37 -8.26
N ARG A 277 -5.85 9.31 -7.31
CA ARG A 277 -4.78 10.22 -6.88
C ARG A 277 -3.60 9.45 -6.29
N PHE A 278 -3.87 8.49 -5.40
CA PHE A 278 -2.83 7.67 -4.78
C PHE A 278 -2.16 6.70 -5.74
N THR A 279 -2.85 6.30 -6.80
CA THR A 279 -2.26 5.44 -7.83
C THR A 279 -1.29 6.21 -8.72
N ILE A 280 -1.70 7.40 -9.22
CA ILE A 280 -0.84 8.22 -10.09
C ILE A 280 0.30 8.90 -9.32
N CYS A 281 0.12 9.13 -8.02
CA CYS A 281 1.13 9.63 -7.08
C CYS A 281 1.51 8.55 -6.07
N THR A 282 2.07 7.43 -6.56
CA THR A 282 2.26 6.17 -5.80
C THR A 282 2.94 6.33 -4.44
N GLU A 283 3.81 7.32 -4.28
CA GLU A 283 4.48 7.64 -3.00
C GLU A 283 3.51 7.95 -1.85
N MET A 284 2.29 8.44 -2.16
CA MET A 284 1.26 8.72 -1.16
C MET A 284 0.81 7.47 -0.41
N LEU A 285 0.94 6.28 -1.01
CA LEU A 285 0.56 4.99 -0.40
C LEU A 285 1.37 4.66 0.86
N VAL A 286 2.54 5.28 1.07
CA VAL A 286 3.29 5.15 2.33
C VAL A 286 2.47 5.64 3.53
N SER A 287 1.54 6.58 3.32
CA SER A 287 0.65 7.04 4.39
C SER A 287 -0.23 5.91 4.95
N VAL A 288 -0.61 4.91 4.16
CA VAL A 288 -1.39 3.74 4.59
C VAL A 288 -0.62 2.93 5.64
N LEU A 289 0.71 2.86 5.55
CA LEU A 289 1.57 2.16 6.50
C LEU A 289 1.70 2.90 7.84
N ILE A 290 1.75 4.24 7.82
CA ILE A 290 2.15 5.03 8.99
C ILE A 290 1.01 5.79 9.65
N CYS A 291 -0.14 5.98 8.99
CA CYS A 291 -1.25 6.76 9.51
C CYS A 291 -2.38 5.89 10.07
N GLU A 292 -2.77 6.18 11.31
CA GLU A 292 -3.97 5.60 11.93
C GLU A 292 -5.25 6.27 11.38
N VAL A 293 -6.41 5.63 11.53
CA VAL A 293 -7.73 6.20 11.21
C VAL A 293 -7.91 7.62 11.77
N MET A 294 -8.47 8.55 10.99
CA MET A 294 -8.70 9.94 11.36
C MET A 294 -10.00 10.10 12.17
N LEU A 295 -9.96 10.86 13.26
CA LEU A 295 -11.15 11.35 13.95
C LEU A 295 -11.72 12.60 13.27
N SER A 296 -12.93 13.01 13.67
CA SER A 296 -13.65 14.19 13.13
C SER A 296 -12.85 15.49 13.14
N ASN A 297 -11.93 15.66 14.09
CA ASN A 297 -11.08 16.85 14.25
C ASN A 297 -9.66 16.65 13.74
N GLU A 298 -9.41 15.63 12.92
CA GLU A 298 -8.06 15.31 12.42
C GLU A 298 -7.97 15.39 10.89
N CYS A 299 -6.78 15.64 10.37
CA CYS A 299 -6.47 15.52 8.95
C CYS A 299 -5.03 15.05 8.74
N ILE A 300 -4.75 14.54 7.52
CA ILE A 300 -3.42 14.10 7.11
C ILE A 300 -2.99 14.93 5.90
N PHE A 301 -1.84 15.59 6.00
CA PHE A 301 -1.19 16.28 4.88
C PHE A 301 -0.13 15.38 4.24
N LEU A 302 -0.16 15.30 2.92
CA LEU A 302 0.79 14.60 2.06
C LEU A 302 1.51 15.66 1.23
N ILE A 303 2.81 15.87 1.51
CA ILE A 303 3.56 17.01 0.97
C ILE A 303 4.76 16.50 0.19
N GLY A 304 4.90 16.98 -1.04
CA GLY A 304 6.08 16.70 -1.86
C GLY A 304 6.00 15.48 -2.76
N CYS A 305 4.90 14.72 -2.73
CA CYS A 305 4.70 13.53 -3.56
C CYS A 305 4.68 13.90 -5.06
N GLU A 306 5.39 13.11 -5.85
CA GLU A 306 5.45 13.25 -7.31
C GLU A 306 4.31 12.51 -8.00
N GLN A 307 3.78 13.09 -9.07
CA GLN A 307 2.93 12.36 -10.01
C GLN A 307 3.80 11.66 -11.06
N TYR A 308 3.55 10.38 -11.30
CA TYR A 308 4.34 9.56 -12.22
C TYR A 308 3.60 9.20 -13.51
N VAL A 309 2.26 9.27 -13.48
CA VAL A 309 1.39 8.74 -14.54
C VAL A 309 0.30 9.76 -14.88
N THR A 310 0.03 9.90 -16.17
CA THR A 310 -1.18 10.56 -16.68
C THR A 310 -2.29 9.52 -16.86
N TYR A 311 -3.55 9.97 -16.82
CA TYR A 311 -4.68 9.05 -16.90
C TYR A 311 -5.84 9.65 -17.71
N ALA A 312 -6.86 8.84 -17.97
CA ALA A 312 -8.16 9.31 -18.41
C ALA A 312 -9.28 8.47 -17.79
N GLY A 313 -10.51 8.96 -17.95
CA GLY A 313 -11.69 8.33 -17.37
C GLY A 313 -11.74 8.50 -15.86
N TYR A 314 -12.76 7.89 -15.26
CA TYR A 314 -13.05 7.93 -13.84
C TYR A 314 -13.83 6.66 -13.48
N ALA A 315 -13.69 6.17 -12.25
CA ALA A 315 -14.33 4.94 -11.83
C ALA A 315 -13.96 3.75 -12.74
N ASP A 316 -14.96 3.01 -13.19
CA ASP A 316 -14.85 1.86 -14.10
C ASP A 316 -14.24 2.19 -15.46
N THR A 317 -14.22 3.47 -15.87
CA THR A 317 -13.58 3.93 -17.12
C THR A 317 -12.14 4.39 -16.94
N PHE A 318 -11.59 4.33 -15.72
CA PHE A 318 -10.21 4.73 -15.44
C PHE A 318 -9.21 3.96 -16.31
N LYS A 319 -8.28 4.67 -16.93
CA LYS A 319 -7.18 4.10 -17.72
C LYS A 319 -5.88 4.85 -17.46
N ALA A 320 -4.83 4.09 -17.15
CA ALA A 320 -3.47 4.60 -17.16
C ALA A 320 -3.09 4.97 -18.60
N LYS A 321 -2.41 6.10 -18.78
CA LYS A 321 -1.92 6.56 -20.08
C LYS A 321 -0.40 6.49 -20.12
N ASP A 322 0.24 7.65 -20.03
CA ASP A 322 1.65 7.83 -20.31
C ASP A 322 2.40 8.31 -19.07
N ASN A 323 3.73 8.23 -19.16
CA ASN A 323 4.64 8.82 -18.20
C ASN A 323 4.34 10.31 -17.98
N PHE A 324 4.24 10.73 -16.73
CA PHE A 324 4.16 12.14 -16.37
C PHE A 324 5.52 12.65 -15.88
N ILE A 325 6.07 13.65 -16.58
CA ILE A 325 7.24 14.38 -16.11
C ILE A 325 6.75 15.55 -15.27
N ASP A 326 6.69 15.34 -13.97
CA ASP A 326 6.24 16.36 -13.02
C ASP A 326 7.26 17.51 -12.95
N LYS A 327 6.90 18.65 -13.54
CA LYS A 327 7.70 19.89 -13.54
C LYS A 327 7.43 20.80 -12.33
N THR A 328 6.63 20.35 -11.36
CA THR A 328 6.34 21.13 -10.15
C THR A 328 7.65 21.51 -9.46
N PRO A 329 7.87 22.81 -9.14
CA PRO A 329 9.07 23.26 -8.46
C PRO A 329 9.22 22.59 -7.09
N LYS A 330 10.44 22.64 -6.54
CA LYS A 330 10.73 22.14 -5.19
C LYS A 330 10.91 23.28 -4.21
N ASP A 331 10.57 23.05 -2.95
CA ASP A 331 10.88 23.95 -1.85
C ASP A 331 12.34 23.78 -1.37
N SER A 332 12.72 24.59 -0.38
CA SER A 332 14.07 24.55 0.22
C SER A 332 14.45 23.22 0.87
N TRP A 333 13.49 22.32 1.12
CA TRP A 333 13.73 20.98 1.70
C TRP A 333 13.79 19.91 0.60
N GLY A 334 13.65 20.28 -0.67
CA GLY A 334 13.66 19.35 -1.80
C GLY A 334 12.33 18.63 -2.01
N ARG A 335 11.24 19.12 -1.40
CA ARG A 335 9.87 18.59 -1.60
C ARG A 335 9.22 19.29 -2.77
N LYS A 336 8.51 18.58 -3.63
CA LYS A 336 7.69 19.24 -4.67
C LYS A 336 6.64 20.16 -4.02
N LEU A 337 6.32 21.28 -4.65
CA LEU A 337 5.25 22.20 -4.24
C LEU A 337 3.86 21.63 -4.54
N SER A 338 3.63 20.38 -4.15
CA SER A 338 2.37 19.65 -4.22
C SER A 338 1.96 19.35 -2.78
N HIS A 339 0.86 19.97 -2.34
CA HIS A 339 0.32 19.83 -0.99
C HIS A 339 -1.08 19.25 -1.10
N VAL A 340 -1.24 18.02 -0.61
CA VAL A 340 -2.53 17.33 -0.56
C VAL A 340 -2.97 17.20 0.89
N VAL A 341 -4.26 17.39 1.16
CA VAL A 341 -4.87 17.11 2.46
C VAL A 341 -5.95 16.05 2.31
N ALA A 342 -5.79 14.94 3.02
CA ALA A 342 -6.81 13.90 3.14
C ALA A 342 -7.89 14.37 4.10
N MET A 343 -9.10 14.46 3.58
CA MET A 343 -10.26 15.02 4.25
C MET A 343 -11.45 14.08 4.09
N ASP A 344 -11.79 13.34 5.15
CA ASP A 344 -12.85 12.34 5.11
C ASP A 344 -14.23 12.91 5.43
N ALA A 345 -15.23 12.58 4.61
CA ALA A 345 -16.62 12.95 4.83
C ALA A 345 -17.38 11.88 5.64
N ILE A 346 -18.51 12.24 6.23
CA ILE A 346 -19.47 11.26 6.74
C ILE A 346 -20.09 10.52 5.54
N ASN A 347 -20.16 9.20 5.62
CA ASN A 347 -20.95 8.40 4.69
C ASN A 347 -22.39 8.30 5.17
N TYR A 348 -23.33 8.92 4.45
CA TYR A 348 -24.74 8.95 4.82
C TYR A 348 -25.51 7.78 4.20
N LEU A 349 -25.92 6.82 5.03
CA LEU A 349 -26.88 5.77 4.61
C LEU A 349 -28.26 6.35 4.30
N ASN A 350 -28.71 7.30 5.14
CA ASN A 350 -29.87 8.14 4.87
C ASN A 350 -29.38 9.57 4.60
N PRO A 351 -29.50 10.08 3.36
CA PRO A 351 -29.06 11.43 3.01
C PRO A 351 -29.68 12.53 3.88
N LEU A 352 -30.87 12.34 4.46
CA LEU A 352 -31.49 13.37 5.30
C LEU A 352 -30.73 13.62 6.61
N ASN A 353 -29.93 12.66 7.08
CA ASN A 353 -29.16 12.80 8.32
C ASN A 353 -28.04 13.85 8.23
N GLN A 354 -27.69 14.30 7.02
CA GLN A 354 -26.68 15.34 6.84
C GLN A 354 -27.11 16.72 7.34
N TYR A 355 -28.42 16.95 7.48
CA TYR A 355 -29.00 18.22 7.92
C TYR A 355 -29.13 18.32 9.44
N THR A 356 -28.68 17.33 10.21
CA THR A 356 -28.63 17.45 11.68
C THR A 356 -27.49 18.37 12.10
N ILE A 357 -27.64 19.00 13.28
CA ILE A 357 -26.63 19.94 13.80
C ILE A 357 -25.29 19.23 14.02
N GLU A 358 -25.33 17.99 14.50
CA GLU A 358 -24.15 17.17 14.77
C GLU A 358 -23.39 16.86 13.48
N SER A 359 -24.12 16.46 12.43
CA SER A 359 -23.58 16.19 11.10
C SER A 359 -22.93 17.45 10.51
N MET A 360 -23.67 18.56 10.45
CA MET A 360 -23.16 19.82 9.91
C MET A 360 -21.95 20.33 10.71
N SER A 361 -22.00 20.25 12.04
CA SER A 361 -20.88 20.65 12.91
C SER A 361 -19.64 19.79 12.67
N ARG A 362 -19.80 18.47 12.55
CA ARG A 362 -18.69 17.55 12.24
C ARG A 362 -18.03 17.91 10.92
N GLU A 363 -18.81 18.14 9.87
CA GLU A 363 -18.25 18.46 8.55
C GLU A 363 -17.58 19.84 8.52
N LEU A 364 -18.11 20.83 9.26
CA LEU A 364 -17.45 22.12 9.46
C LEU A 364 -16.14 21.99 10.23
N ILE A 365 -16.10 21.20 11.31
CA ILE A 365 -14.88 20.93 12.08
C ILE A 365 -13.82 20.28 11.19
N LYS A 366 -14.20 19.28 10.39
CA LYS A 366 -13.30 18.60 9.46
C LYS A 366 -12.73 19.56 8.41
N ALA A 367 -13.59 20.36 7.77
CA ALA A 367 -13.17 21.36 6.78
C ALA A 367 -12.22 22.41 7.39
N TYR A 368 -12.58 22.94 8.55
CA TYR A 368 -11.74 23.91 9.25
C TYR A 368 -10.40 23.32 9.69
N THR A 369 -10.38 22.06 10.15
CA THR A 369 -9.15 21.34 10.48
C THR A 369 -8.21 21.27 9.27
N CYS A 370 -8.75 21.05 8.07
CA CYS A 370 -7.96 20.96 6.84
C CYS A 370 -7.49 22.32 6.30
N PHE A 371 -8.35 23.35 6.38
CA PHE A 371 -8.10 24.63 5.71
C PHE A 371 -7.52 25.71 6.62
N ARG A 372 -7.48 25.47 7.93
CA ARG A 372 -6.91 26.42 8.88
C ARG A 372 -5.44 26.70 8.55
N ILE A 373 -5.15 27.98 8.33
CA ILE A 373 -3.79 28.50 8.22
C ILE A 373 -3.22 28.60 9.65
N PRO A 374 -2.09 27.94 9.97
CA PRO A 374 -1.41 28.16 11.24
C PRO A 374 -0.99 29.62 11.38
N LYS A 375 -1.04 30.18 12.60
CA LYS A 375 -0.66 31.59 12.85
C LYS A 375 0.71 31.97 12.29
N SER A 376 1.67 31.04 12.35
CA SER A 376 3.01 31.21 11.80
C SER A 376 3.06 31.36 10.27
N MET A 377 1.97 31.06 9.57
CA MET A 377 1.83 31.16 8.12
C MET A 377 0.72 32.14 7.70
N GLU A 378 0.23 33.01 8.58
CA GLU A 378 -0.82 34.00 8.25
C GLU A 378 -0.45 34.91 7.07
N ASN A 379 0.85 35.18 6.87
CA ASN A 379 1.35 35.96 5.74
C ASN A 379 1.39 35.18 4.41
N PHE A 380 1.20 33.86 4.45
CA PHE A 380 1.19 32.96 3.30
C PHE A 380 -0.25 32.48 3.07
N MET A 381 -1.08 33.34 2.49
CA MET A 381 -2.40 32.91 2.03
C MET A 381 -2.26 31.98 0.83
N PHE A 382 -2.87 30.79 0.90
CA PHE A 382 -3.01 29.86 -0.20
C PHE A 382 -4.49 29.61 -0.50
N GLY A 383 -4.81 29.32 -1.76
CA GLY A 383 -6.14 28.86 -2.15
C GLY A 383 -6.30 27.37 -1.90
N VAL A 384 -7.55 26.93 -1.81
CA VAL A 384 -7.92 25.51 -1.68
C VAL A 384 -8.54 25.04 -3.00
N ALA A 385 -7.98 23.99 -3.60
CA ALA A 385 -8.56 23.29 -4.73
C ALA A 385 -9.41 22.12 -4.20
N THR A 386 -10.73 22.26 -4.29
CA THR A 386 -11.71 21.27 -3.82
C THR A 386 -12.86 21.12 -4.82
N GLY A 387 -13.90 20.36 -4.47
CA GLY A 387 -15.03 20.07 -5.34
C GLY A 387 -16.18 19.42 -4.57
N LYS A 388 -16.74 18.34 -5.12
CA LYS A 388 -17.90 17.63 -4.56
C LYS A 388 -17.50 16.61 -3.48
N TRP A 389 -16.83 17.06 -2.43
CA TRP A 389 -16.36 16.24 -1.30
C TRP A 389 -17.51 15.46 -0.65
N GLY A 390 -17.37 14.14 -0.58
CA GLY A 390 -18.37 13.26 0.04
C GLY A 390 -19.72 13.19 -0.68
N CYS A 391 -19.87 13.77 -1.87
CA CYS A 391 -21.18 13.84 -2.55
C CYS A 391 -21.45 12.69 -3.53
N GLY A 392 -20.41 11.90 -3.85
CA GLY A 392 -20.53 10.73 -4.72
C GLY A 392 -20.92 9.52 -3.89
N ALA A 393 -19.95 8.63 -3.66
CA ALA A 393 -20.16 7.37 -2.96
C ALA A 393 -20.68 7.52 -1.51
N PHE A 394 -20.51 8.70 -0.89
CA PHE A 394 -20.86 8.99 0.50
C PHE A 394 -22.23 9.70 0.66
N ASN A 395 -22.95 9.90 -0.45
CA ASN A 395 -24.32 10.45 -0.51
C ASN A 395 -24.54 11.85 0.11
N GLY A 396 -23.49 12.68 0.21
CA GLY A 396 -23.61 14.08 0.62
C GLY A 396 -24.27 14.97 -0.43
N ASP A 397 -24.95 16.00 0.02
CA ASP A 397 -25.53 17.06 -0.81
C ASP A 397 -24.44 18.07 -1.21
N ALA A 398 -24.28 18.28 -2.52
CA ALA A 398 -23.23 19.13 -3.05
C ALA A 398 -23.41 20.62 -2.72
N GLN A 399 -24.64 21.09 -2.51
CA GLN A 399 -24.90 22.48 -2.15
C GLN A 399 -24.56 22.72 -0.67
N LEU A 400 -25.01 21.82 0.21
CA LEU A 400 -24.67 21.88 1.64
C LEU A 400 -23.16 21.83 1.85
N LYS A 401 -22.48 20.87 1.20
CA LYS A 401 -21.02 20.73 1.24
C LYS A 401 -20.30 21.96 0.70
N GLY A 402 -20.79 22.52 -0.41
CA GLY A 402 -20.26 23.76 -0.99
C GLY A 402 -20.32 24.96 -0.06
N MET A 403 -21.37 25.02 0.78
CA MET A 403 -21.50 26.05 1.82
C MET A 403 -20.56 25.82 3.00
N SER A 404 -20.29 24.56 3.38
CA SER A 404 -19.39 24.24 4.50
C SER A 404 -17.92 24.61 4.29
N TYR A 405 -17.50 24.92 3.05
CA TYR A 405 -16.14 25.36 2.75
C TYR A 405 -15.88 26.85 3.03
N GLN A 406 -16.95 27.64 3.17
CA GLN A 406 -16.88 29.09 3.37
C GLN A 406 -16.92 29.44 4.85
#